data_AF-A0A2N0M303-F1
#
_entry.id   AF-A0A2N0M303-F1
#
_cell.length_a   1.000
_cell.length_b   1.000
_cell.length_c   1.000
_cell.angle_alpha   90.00
_cell.angle_beta   90.00
_cell.angle_gamma   90.00
#
_symmetry.space_group_name_H-M   'P 1'
#
loop_
_entity.id
_entity.type
_entity.pdbx_description
1 polymer ?
#
loop_
_entity_poly.entity_id
_entity_poly.type
_entity_poly.pdbx_seq_one_letter_code
_entity_poly.pdbx_strand_id
1 'polypeptide(L)'
;MSAYVIGDITVTDPETFAKYAAAVPASSGAFGCRYLTRGPGKCQIVEGDWLPERFVLAEYKDMETVKAWYYSPEYKELTKLRQSASTGTLVFAEGVEPHAQAREGGAPGYLIGDIEVTDPDTYAKYAAGVPETVALYGGTYLVRGVQGEVAEGSWTPKRLVVLEFESLERAKAWYDSPEYADLKKLRQSASKGNLIFADGS
;
A
#
# COMPACT_ATOMS: atom_id res chain seq x y z
N MET A 1 -0.12 14.36 -8.78
CA MET A 1 -0.54 12.96 -8.60
C MET A 1 -0.70 12.72 -7.11
N SER A 2 -1.66 11.90 -6.67
CA SER A 2 -1.73 11.50 -5.25
C SER A 2 -0.42 10.84 -4.83
N ALA A 3 -0.10 10.87 -3.54
CA ALA A 3 1.04 10.15 -2.98
C ALA A 3 0.58 9.28 -1.81
N TYR A 4 1.29 8.18 -1.60
CA TYR A 4 0.92 7.15 -0.63
C TYR A 4 2.04 6.90 0.37
N VAL A 5 1.66 6.74 1.64
CA VAL A 5 2.54 6.22 2.69
C VAL A 5 2.14 4.77 2.94
N ILE A 6 3.10 3.86 2.72
CA ILE A 6 2.95 2.42 2.95
C ILE A 6 3.83 2.04 4.13
N GLY A 7 3.25 1.42 5.14
CA GLY A 7 3.94 1.11 6.39
C GLY A 7 3.63 -0.28 6.91
N ASP A 8 4.68 -0.93 7.39
CA ASP A 8 4.63 -2.19 8.14
C ASP A 8 5.33 -1.98 9.47
N ILE A 9 4.59 -2.17 10.56
CA ILE A 9 5.02 -1.79 11.91
C ILE A 9 4.80 -2.98 12.87
N THR A 10 5.85 -3.36 13.58
CA THR A 10 5.82 -4.30 14.71
C THR A 10 5.84 -3.50 16.00
N VAL A 11 4.80 -3.62 16.83
CA VAL A 11 4.67 -2.88 18.09
C VAL A 11 5.39 -3.62 19.21
N THR A 12 6.36 -2.97 19.86
CA THR A 12 7.14 -3.55 20.96
C THR A 12 6.68 -3.07 22.34
N ASP A 13 6.05 -1.89 22.42
CA ASP A 13 5.40 -1.36 23.62
C ASP A 13 3.99 -0.84 23.26
N PRO A 14 2.94 -1.65 23.51
CA PRO A 14 1.57 -1.29 23.16
C PRO A 14 1.06 -0.02 23.86
N GLU A 15 1.46 0.25 25.11
CA GLU A 15 0.96 1.39 25.87
C GLU A 15 1.52 2.71 25.33
N THR A 16 2.83 2.74 25.07
CA THR A 16 3.48 3.90 24.48
C THR A 16 3.03 4.10 23.03
N PHE A 17 2.89 3.02 22.26
CA PHE A 17 2.41 3.10 20.88
C PHE A 17 0.96 3.59 20.80
N ALA A 18 0.09 3.24 21.75
CA ALA A 18 -1.29 3.72 21.79
C ALA A 18 -1.36 5.26 21.91
N LYS A 19 -0.46 5.86 22.69
CA LYS A 19 -0.36 7.34 22.80
C LYS A 19 0.02 7.96 21.45
N TYR A 20 0.99 7.38 20.74
CA TYR A 20 1.33 7.80 19.37
C TYR A 20 0.15 7.63 18.41
N ALA A 21 -0.50 6.46 18.43
CA ALA A 21 -1.58 6.12 17.51
C ALA A 21 -2.82 7.01 17.67
N ALA A 22 -3.05 7.53 18.88
CA ALA A 22 -4.11 8.50 19.19
C ALA A 22 -3.78 9.92 18.70
N ALA A 23 -2.51 10.33 18.70
CA ALA A 23 -2.09 11.68 18.33
C ALA A 23 -1.88 11.86 16.82
N VAL A 24 -1.37 10.83 16.13
CA VAL A 24 -0.99 10.94 14.71
C VAL A 24 -2.14 11.33 13.76
N PRO A 25 -3.42 10.93 13.94
CA PRO A 25 -4.49 11.33 13.03
C PRO A 25 -4.74 12.83 12.99
N ALA A 26 -4.57 13.53 14.12
CA ALA A 26 -4.69 14.98 14.15
C ALA A 26 -3.51 15.64 13.40
N SER A 27 -2.29 15.13 13.61
CA SER A 27 -1.08 15.61 12.93
C SER A 27 -1.15 15.37 11.42
N SER A 28 -1.46 14.16 10.97
CA SER A 28 -1.52 13.81 9.54
C SER A 28 -2.76 14.40 8.85
N GLY A 29 -3.90 14.44 9.55
CA GLY A 29 -5.14 15.02 9.05
C GLY A 29 -5.03 16.52 8.75
N ALA A 30 -4.20 17.26 9.48
CA ALA A 30 -3.91 18.67 9.18
C ALA A 30 -3.24 18.88 7.81
N PHE A 31 -2.63 17.83 7.24
CA PHE A 31 -2.04 17.80 5.90
C PHE A 31 -2.93 17.04 4.89
N GLY A 32 -4.19 16.77 5.23
CA GLY A 32 -5.12 16.10 4.33
C GLY A 32 -4.93 14.59 4.18
N CYS A 33 -4.28 13.94 5.15
CA CYS A 33 -4.13 12.49 5.16
C CYS A 33 -5.50 11.78 5.14
N ARG A 34 -5.63 10.79 4.24
CA ARG A 34 -6.74 9.82 4.23
C ARG A 34 -6.19 8.43 4.49
N TYR A 35 -6.63 7.78 5.56
CA TYR A 35 -6.27 6.39 5.81
C TYR A 35 -7.12 5.45 4.95
N LEU A 36 -6.47 4.75 4.03
CA LEU A 36 -7.10 3.72 3.20
C LEU A 36 -7.15 2.38 3.96
N THR A 37 -6.03 2.01 4.60
CA THR A 37 -5.95 0.90 5.55
C THR A 37 -5.11 1.34 6.75
N ARG A 38 -5.58 1.05 7.97
CA ARG A 38 -4.77 1.28 9.17
C ARG A 38 -5.12 0.30 10.29
N GLY A 39 -4.13 -0.41 10.80
CA GLY A 39 -4.27 -1.21 12.02
C GLY A 39 -3.70 -2.62 11.92
N PRO A 40 -3.79 -3.39 13.02
CA PRO A 40 -3.34 -4.78 13.04
C PRO A 40 -4.34 -5.71 12.34
N GLY A 41 -3.85 -6.84 11.84
CA GLY A 41 -4.70 -7.91 11.31
C GLY A 41 -5.55 -7.53 10.10
N LYS A 42 -5.15 -6.48 9.36
CA LYS A 42 -5.85 -5.97 8.18
C LYS A 42 -5.41 -6.64 6.87
N CYS A 43 -4.40 -7.51 6.92
CA CYS A 43 -3.76 -8.05 5.74
C CYS A 43 -3.84 -9.57 5.66
N GLN A 44 -3.85 -10.09 4.43
CA GLN A 44 -3.82 -11.52 4.13
C GLN A 44 -2.74 -11.77 3.08
N ILE A 45 -1.87 -12.76 3.33
CA ILE A 45 -0.87 -13.18 2.33
C ILE A 45 -1.59 -13.72 1.10
N VAL A 46 -1.15 -13.27 -0.08
CA VAL A 46 -1.59 -13.80 -1.38
C VAL A 46 -0.45 -14.56 -2.04
N GLU A 47 0.75 -13.97 -2.03
CA GLU A 47 1.98 -14.57 -2.52
C GLU A 47 3.17 -14.17 -1.66
N GLY A 48 4.14 -15.08 -1.56
CA GLY A 48 5.36 -14.87 -0.78
C GLY A 48 5.12 -15.03 0.71
N ASP A 49 5.89 -14.30 1.51
CA ASP A 49 5.95 -14.44 2.97
C ASP A 49 5.75 -13.12 3.73
N TRP A 50 5.48 -12.02 3.00
CA TRP A 50 5.21 -10.73 3.62
C TRP A 50 3.81 -10.70 4.26
N LEU A 51 3.77 -10.63 5.59
CA LEU A 51 2.55 -10.39 6.37
C LEU A 51 2.80 -9.29 7.40
N PRO A 52 2.33 -8.06 7.14
CA PRO A 52 2.44 -6.98 8.10
C PRO A 52 1.71 -7.28 9.41
N GLU A 53 2.35 -7.03 10.55
CA GLU A 53 1.68 -7.10 11.86
C GLU A 53 0.66 -5.98 12.03
N ARG A 54 1.10 -4.75 11.69
CA ARG A 54 0.26 -3.56 11.62
C ARG A 54 0.53 -2.83 10.32
N PHE A 55 -0.46 -2.82 9.44
CA PHE A 55 -0.35 -2.18 8.14
C PHE A 55 -0.89 -0.75 8.15
N VAL A 56 -0.25 0.11 7.37
CA VAL A 56 -0.72 1.46 7.06
C VAL A 56 -0.63 1.67 5.56
N LEU A 57 -1.74 2.03 4.94
CA LEU A 57 -1.82 2.62 3.62
C LEU A 57 -2.56 3.94 3.79
N ALA A 58 -1.86 5.05 3.55
CA ALA A 58 -2.43 6.39 3.66
C ALA A 58 -2.20 7.18 2.39
N GLU A 59 -3.18 7.96 1.98
CA GLU A 59 -3.13 8.81 0.80
C GLU A 59 -3.01 10.28 1.20
N TYR A 60 -2.23 11.01 0.42
CA TYR A 60 -2.10 12.46 0.43
C TYR A 60 -2.28 13.01 -0.99
N LYS A 61 -2.56 14.31 -1.07
CA LYS A 61 -2.73 15.03 -2.34
C LYS A 61 -1.52 14.89 -3.28
N ASP A 62 -0.32 14.93 -2.73
CA ASP A 62 0.94 14.87 -3.46
C ASP A 62 2.13 14.55 -2.54
N MET A 63 3.28 14.24 -3.15
CA MET A 63 4.51 13.86 -2.46
C MET A 63 5.08 15.01 -1.61
N GLU A 64 4.89 16.25 -2.05
CA GLU A 64 5.32 17.44 -1.29
C GLU A 64 4.59 17.50 0.05
N THR A 65 3.27 17.25 0.04
CA THR A 65 2.45 17.20 1.25
C THR A 65 2.88 16.08 2.20
N VAL A 66 3.19 14.87 1.67
CA VAL A 66 3.72 13.76 2.48
C VAL A 66 4.99 14.18 3.21
N LYS A 67 5.94 14.78 2.48
CA LYS A 67 7.23 15.19 3.03
C LYS A 67 7.10 16.36 3.99
N ALA A 68 6.22 17.33 3.69
CA ALA A 68 5.93 18.44 4.58
C ALA A 68 5.40 17.96 5.93
N TRP A 69 4.47 17.00 5.93
CA TRP A 69 3.98 16.38 7.16
C TRP A 69 5.09 15.57 7.87
N TYR A 70 5.72 14.63 7.16
CA TYR A 70 6.64 13.66 7.76
C TYR A 70 7.92 14.31 8.31
N TYR A 71 8.41 15.38 7.68
CA TYR A 71 9.59 16.11 8.17
C TYR A 71 9.26 17.31 9.07
N SER A 72 7.98 17.54 9.37
CA SER A 72 7.54 18.63 10.25
C SER A 72 8.11 18.49 11.67
N PRO A 73 8.40 19.62 12.37
CA PRO A 73 8.78 19.59 13.78
C PRO A 73 7.76 18.86 14.66
N GLU A 74 6.47 19.03 14.39
CA GLU A 74 5.37 18.45 15.17
C GLU A 74 5.36 16.92 15.04
N TYR A 75 5.52 16.40 13.82
CA TYR A 75 5.56 14.95 13.63
C TYR A 75 6.88 14.33 14.11
N LYS A 76 8.01 15.07 14.08
CA LYS A 76 9.29 14.57 14.61
C LYS A 76 9.21 14.14 16.08
N GLU A 77 8.44 14.84 16.91
CA GLU A 77 8.24 14.42 18.31
C GLU A 77 7.39 13.14 18.41
N LEU A 78 6.37 13.00 17.56
CA LEU A 78 5.57 11.76 17.47
C LEU A 78 6.40 10.58 16.93
N THR A 79 7.32 10.83 16.00
CA THR A 79 8.25 9.84 15.45
C THR A 79 9.14 9.25 16.54
N LYS A 80 9.68 10.07 17.46
CA LYS A 80 10.46 9.57 18.60
C LYS A 80 9.64 8.59 19.45
N LEU A 81 8.39 8.96 19.75
CA LEU A 81 7.48 8.13 20.53
C LEU A 81 7.18 6.79 19.83
N ARG A 82 6.92 6.82 18.52
CA ARG A 82 6.73 5.61 17.72
C ARG A 82 7.98 4.74 17.71
N GLN A 83 9.16 5.32 17.45
CA GLN A 83 10.42 4.58 17.36
C GLN A 83 10.85 3.97 18.70
N SER A 84 10.48 4.57 19.84
CA SER A 84 10.71 3.94 21.14
C SER A 84 9.80 2.75 21.43
N ALA A 85 8.69 2.62 20.71
CA ALA A 85 7.62 1.66 21.00
C ALA A 85 7.31 0.68 19.85
N SER A 86 8.07 0.76 18.76
CA SER A 86 7.90 -0.09 17.59
C SER A 86 9.14 -0.14 16.72
N THR A 87 9.26 -1.21 15.96
CA THR A 87 10.12 -1.31 14.77
C THR A 87 9.23 -1.29 13.53
N GLY A 88 9.80 -1.00 12.36
CA GLY A 88 9.02 -1.03 11.13
C GLY A 88 9.69 -0.34 9.98
N THR A 89 8.96 -0.30 8.86
CA THR A 89 9.38 0.34 7.63
C THR A 89 8.29 1.30 7.15
N LEU A 90 8.70 2.40 6.53
CA LEU A 90 7.81 3.35 5.89
C LEU A 90 8.38 3.68 4.51
N VAL A 91 7.53 3.57 3.49
CA VAL A 91 7.87 3.89 2.10
C VAL A 91 6.84 4.88 1.55
N PHE A 92 7.32 5.90 0.84
CA PHE A 92 6.48 6.80 0.07
C PHE A 92 6.40 6.34 -1.37
N ALA A 93 5.20 6.34 -1.95
CA ALA A 93 4.99 5.95 -3.34
C ALA A 93 4.19 7.02 -4.07
N GLU A 94 4.63 7.37 -5.28
CA GLU A 94 3.88 8.25 -6.16
C GLU A 94 2.76 7.48 -6.85
N GLY A 95 1.58 8.11 -6.92
CA GLY A 95 0.41 7.56 -7.57
C GLY A 95 0.36 7.79 -9.07
N VAL A 96 -0.60 7.16 -9.75
CA VAL A 96 -0.77 7.31 -11.21
C VAL A 96 -1.60 8.54 -11.60
N GLU A 97 -2.62 8.87 -10.82
CA GLU A 97 -3.54 10.01 -11.05
C GLU A 97 -4.00 10.56 -9.69
N PRO A 98 -4.62 11.76 -9.64
CA PRO A 98 -5.39 12.16 -8.47
C PRO A 98 -6.49 11.13 -8.22
N HIS A 99 -6.48 10.51 -7.04
CA HIS A 99 -7.50 9.52 -6.66
C HIS A 99 -8.87 10.21 -6.60
N ALA A 100 -9.84 9.73 -7.38
CA ALA A 100 -11.23 10.15 -7.21
C ALA A 100 -11.69 9.80 -5.78
N GLN A 101 -12.53 10.65 -5.18
CA GLN A 101 -12.99 10.43 -3.81
C GLN A 101 -13.68 9.07 -3.65
N ALA A 102 -13.65 8.54 -2.42
CA ALA A 102 -14.14 7.21 -2.08
C ALA A 102 -15.54 6.96 -2.66
N ARG A 103 -15.71 5.79 -3.28
CA ARG A 103 -16.99 5.32 -3.79
C ARG A 103 -18.00 5.29 -2.63
N GLU A 104 -19.17 5.87 -2.81
CA GLU A 104 -20.25 5.76 -1.82
C GLU A 104 -20.72 4.30 -1.76
N GLY A 105 -20.28 3.56 -0.73
CA GLY A 105 -20.73 2.20 -0.45
C GLY A 105 -19.59 1.23 -0.11
N GLY A 106 -19.52 0.81 1.15
CA GLY A 106 -18.67 -0.30 1.61
C GLY A 106 -17.21 0.05 1.96
N ALA A 107 -16.56 -0.86 2.69
CA ALA A 107 -15.12 -0.77 2.94
C ALA A 107 -14.35 -1.32 1.71
N PRO A 108 -13.50 -0.51 1.05
CA PRO A 108 -12.76 -0.94 -0.14
C PRO A 108 -11.79 -2.07 0.17
N GLY A 109 -11.42 -2.83 -0.87
CA GLY A 109 -10.38 -3.86 -0.80
C GLY A 109 -9.16 -3.46 -1.59
N TYR A 110 -7.98 -3.72 -1.05
CA TYR A 110 -6.72 -3.39 -1.73
C TYR A 110 -5.89 -4.64 -2.01
N LEU A 111 -5.16 -4.62 -3.13
CA LEU A 111 -4.04 -5.52 -3.36
C LEU A 111 -2.76 -4.69 -3.45
N ILE A 112 -1.78 -5.05 -2.62
CA ILE A 112 -0.48 -4.42 -2.57
C ILE A 112 0.56 -5.44 -3.01
N GLY A 113 1.43 -5.04 -3.92
CA GLY A 113 2.50 -5.88 -4.44
C GLY A 113 3.85 -5.19 -4.43
N ASP A 114 4.88 -5.94 -4.03
CA ASP A 114 6.28 -5.60 -4.25
C ASP A 114 6.90 -6.67 -5.16
N ILE A 115 7.33 -6.25 -6.35
CA ILE A 115 7.67 -7.17 -7.45
C ILE A 115 9.09 -6.90 -7.95
N GLU A 116 9.93 -7.93 -7.93
CA GLU A 116 11.21 -7.96 -8.63
C GLU A 116 11.03 -8.62 -10.00
N VAL A 117 11.21 -7.85 -11.08
CA VAL A 117 11.12 -8.36 -12.45
C VAL A 117 12.42 -9.07 -12.82
N THR A 118 12.32 -10.34 -13.21
CA THR A 118 13.47 -11.17 -13.61
C THR A 118 13.55 -11.37 -15.12
N ASP A 119 12.44 -11.22 -15.84
CA ASP A 119 12.36 -11.21 -17.30
C ASP A 119 11.51 -10.02 -17.77
N PRO A 120 12.15 -8.89 -18.16
CA PRO A 120 11.44 -7.69 -18.57
C PRO A 120 10.53 -7.87 -19.81
N ASP A 121 10.93 -8.70 -20.78
CA ASP A 121 10.19 -8.88 -22.03
C ASP A 121 8.90 -9.67 -21.81
N THR A 122 8.99 -10.72 -21.00
CA THR A 122 7.81 -11.50 -20.61
C THR A 122 6.91 -10.70 -19.67
N TYR A 123 7.49 -9.93 -18.74
CA TYR A 123 6.73 -9.06 -17.84
C TYR A 123 6.01 -7.93 -18.58
N ALA A 124 6.59 -7.39 -19.66
CA ALA A 124 5.95 -6.36 -20.48
C ALA A 124 4.64 -6.87 -21.12
N LYS A 125 4.64 -8.12 -21.60
CA LYS A 125 3.42 -8.77 -22.14
C LYS A 125 2.34 -8.89 -21.06
N TYR A 126 2.71 -9.28 -19.85
CA TYR A 126 1.82 -9.28 -18.68
C TYR A 126 1.27 -7.88 -18.39
N ALA A 127 2.15 -6.88 -18.30
CA ALA A 127 1.81 -5.52 -17.93
C ALA A 127 0.88 -4.82 -18.94
N ALA A 128 0.90 -5.26 -20.19
CA ALA A 128 0.01 -4.80 -21.24
C ALA A 128 -1.42 -5.38 -21.13
N GLY A 129 -1.57 -6.64 -20.71
CA GLY A 129 -2.87 -7.31 -20.63
C GLY A 129 -3.61 -7.13 -19.29
N VAL A 130 -2.88 -6.99 -18.17
CA VAL A 130 -3.50 -6.92 -16.84
C VAL A 130 -4.48 -5.75 -16.61
N PRO A 131 -4.33 -4.55 -17.19
CA PRO A 131 -5.25 -3.45 -16.89
C PRO A 131 -6.69 -3.72 -17.29
N GLU A 132 -6.91 -4.46 -18.38
CA GLU A 132 -8.25 -4.81 -18.84
C GLU A 132 -8.95 -5.72 -17.84
N THR A 133 -8.24 -6.73 -17.30
CA THR A 133 -8.82 -7.64 -16.31
C THR A 133 -9.10 -6.93 -14.98
N VAL A 134 -8.23 -6.01 -14.56
CA VAL A 134 -8.47 -5.18 -13.36
C VAL A 134 -9.75 -4.36 -13.53
N ALA A 135 -9.92 -3.72 -14.69
CA ALA A 135 -11.09 -2.90 -14.98
C ALA A 135 -12.40 -3.70 -15.04
N LEU A 136 -12.39 -4.93 -15.58
CA LEU A 136 -13.55 -5.84 -15.57
C LEU A 136 -14.08 -6.12 -14.16
N TYR A 137 -13.20 -6.04 -13.16
CA TYR A 137 -13.56 -6.25 -11.77
C TYR A 137 -13.81 -4.96 -10.98
N GLY A 138 -13.81 -3.81 -11.64
CA GLY A 138 -13.99 -2.49 -11.01
C GLY A 138 -12.73 -1.98 -10.28
N GLY A 139 -11.60 -2.64 -10.51
CA GLY A 139 -10.33 -2.28 -9.89
C GLY A 139 -9.74 -0.99 -10.49
N THR A 140 -8.95 -0.29 -9.71
CA THR A 140 -8.27 0.95 -10.13
C THR A 140 -6.84 0.96 -9.59
N TYR A 141 -5.90 1.47 -10.38
CA TYR A 141 -4.52 1.62 -9.94
C TYR A 141 -4.38 2.87 -9.08
N LEU A 142 -3.87 2.70 -7.86
CA LEU A 142 -3.44 3.80 -7.00
C LEU A 142 -1.95 4.08 -7.20
N VAL A 143 -1.15 3.02 -7.17
CA VAL A 143 0.29 3.03 -7.42
C VAL A 143 0.59 1.99 -8.51
N ARG A 144 1.43 2.34 -9.49
CA ARG A 144 1.72 1.42 -10.61
C ARG A 144 3.18 1.45 -11.02
N GLY A 145 3.96 0.55 -10.44
CA GLY A 145 5.27 0.20 -10.95
C GLY A 145 6.38 1.17 -10.60
N VAL A 146 6.24 1.88 -9.48
CA VAL A 146 7.26 2.78 -8.93
C VAL A 146 8.12 2.02 -7.93
N GLN A 147 9.38 2.43 -7.75
CA GLN A 147 10.24 1.83 -6.74
C GLN A 147 9.79 2.19 -5.32
N GLY A 148 9.37 3.44 -5.11
CA GLY A 148 9.10 4.01 -3.79
C GLY A 148 10.35 4.63 -3.16
N GLU A 149 10.14 5.62 -2.30
CA GLU A 149 11.16 6.30 -1.51
C GLU A 149 11.14 5.78 -0.08
N VAL A 150 12.25 5.18 0.37
CA VAL A 150 12.37 4.63 1.73
C VAL A 150 12.51 5.79 2.72
N ALA A 151 11.48 5.99 3.54
CA ALA A 151 11.50 6.98 4.61
C ALA A 151 12.09 6.41 5.91
N GLU A 152 11.84 5.11 6.19
CA GLU A 152 12.34 4.40 7.36
C GLU A 152 12.55 2.91 7.11
N GLY A 153 13.48 2.33 7.87
CA GLY A 153 13.71 0.88 7.90
C GLY A 153 14.58 0.38 6.74
N SER A 154 14.54 -0.93 6.51
CA SER A 154 15.40 -1.63 5.54
C SER A 154 14.64 -2.20 4.33
N TRP A 155 13.31 -2.06 4.28
CA TRP A 155 12.54 -2.50 3.13
C TRP A 155 12.88 -1.63 1.93
N THR A 156 13.36 -2.27 0.86
CA THR A 156 13.76 -1.63 -0.40
C THR A 156 12.94 -2.22 -1.54
N PRO A 157 11.66 -1.81 -1.67
CA PRO A 157 10.80 -2.35 -2.70
C PRO A 157 11.40 -2.14 -4.09
N LYS A 158 11.17 -3.11 -4.97
CA LYS A 158 11.67 -3.07 -6.36
C LYS A 158 10.63 -2.45 -7.28
N ARG A 159 9.36 -2.82 -7.07
CA ARG A 159 8.24 -2.35 -7.88
C ARG A 159 6.96 -2.44 -7.09
N LEU A 160 6.53 -1.31 -6.54
CA LEU A 160 5.27 -1.18 -5.83
C LEU A 160 4.09 -1.08 -6.80
N VAL A 161 3.04 -1.84 -6.50
CA VAL A 161 1.72 -1.75 -7.12
C VAL A 161 0.69 -1.73 -6.01
N VAL A 162 -0.28 -0.81 -6.11
CA VAL A 162 -1.45 -0.77 -5.22
C VAL A 162 -2.67 -0.69 -6.12
N LEU A 163 -3.55 -1.68 -6.00
CA LEU A 163 -4.86 -1.71 -6.63
C LEU A 163 -5.93 -1.47 -5.57
N GLU A 164 -6.94 -0.68 -5.91
CA GLU A 164 -8.17 -0.52 -5.13
C GLU A 164 -9.33 -1.20 -5.85
N PHE A 165 -10.19 -1.89 -5.10
CA PHE A 165 -11.45 -2.46 -5.53
C PHE A 165 -12.57 -2.00 -4.60
N GLU A 166 -13.81 -2.09 -5.05
CA GLU A 166 -15.01 -1.76 -4.25
C GLU A 166 -15.09 -2.53 -2.93
N SER A 167 -14.57 -3.76 -2.90
CA SER A 167 -14.47 -4.56 -1.68
C SER A 167 -13.32 -5.57 -1.77
N LEU A 168 -12.96 -6.15 -0.62
CA LEU A 168 -11.95 -7.21 -0.58
C LEU A 168 -12.39 -8.45 -1.38
N GLU A 169 -13.68 -8.78 -1.38
CA GLU A 169 -14.24 -9.87 -2.17
C GLU A 169 -14.07 -9.63 -3.66
N ARG A 170 -14.20 -8.39 -4.13
CA ARG A 170 -13.95 -8.04 -5.54
C ARG A 170 -12.48 -8.16 -5.91
N ALA A 171 -11.57 -7.75 -5.03
CA ALA A 171 -10.13 -7.94 -5.23
C ALA A 171 -9.77 -9.43 -5.34
N LYS A 172 -10.34 -10.27 -4.47
CA LYS A 172 -10.17 -11.73 -4.50
C LYS A 172 -10.78 -12.34 -5.76
N ALA A 173 -12.00 -11.95 -6.12
CA ALA A 173 -12.67 -12.43 -7.32
C ALA A 173 -11.88 -12.11 -8.60
N TRP A 174 -11.27 -10.91 -8.68
CA TRP A 174 -10.35 -10.57 -9.76
C TRP A 174 -9.12 -11.48 -9.76
N TYR A 175 -8.49 -11.64 -8.61
CA TYR A 175 -7.28 -12.43 -8.50
C TYR A 175 -7.52 -13.89 -8.89
N ASP A 176 -8.64 -14.48 -8.49
CA ASP A 176 -8.98 -15.88 -8.78
C ASP A 176 -9.75 -16.07 -10.11
N SER A 177 -9.87 -15.00 -10.90
CA SER A 177 -10.63 -15.02 -12.16
C SER A 177 -9.95 -15.84 -13.26
N PRO A 178 -10.74 -16.48 -14.15
CA PRO A 178 -10.21 -17.08 -15.37
C PRO A 178 -9.56 -16.04 -16.30
N GLU A 179 -10.05 -14.80 -16.30
CA GLU A 179 -9.51 -13.68 -17.09
C GLU A 179 -8.08 -13.31 -16.64
N TYR A 180 -7.77 -13.40 -15.34
CA TYR A 180 -6.42 -13.12 -14.82
C TYR A 180 -5.51 -14.35 -14.80
N ALA A 181 -6.04 -15.57 -14.88
CA ALA A 181 -5.28 -16.80 -14.62
C ALA A 181 -4.01 -16.95 -15.48
N ASP A 182 -4.08 -16.71 -16.79
CA ASP A 182 -2.91 -16.86 -17.68
C ASP A 182 -1.92 -15.70 -17.55
N LEU A 183 -2.41 -14.48 -17.32
CA LEU A 183 -1.56 -13.33 -17.02
C LEU A 183 -0.83 -13.50 -15.67
N LYS A 184 -1.48 -14.10 -14.68
CA LYS A 184 -0.88 -14.44 -13.39
C LYS A 184 0.28 -15.40 -13.57
N LYS A 185 0.11 -16.49 -14.32
CA LYS A 185 1.19 -17.44 -14.64
C LYS A 185 2.35 -16.75 -15.35
N LEU A 186 2.04 -15.88 -16.31
CA LEU A 186 3.04 -15.10 -17.04
C LEU A 186 3.87 -14.22 -16.09
N ARG A 187 3.20 -13.47 -15.21
CA ARG A 187 3.86 -12.66 -14.17
C ARG A 187 4.73 -13.52 -13.27
N GLN A 188 4.21 -14.62 -12.75
CA GLN A 188 4.95 -15.52 -11.84
C GLN A 188 6.18 -16.14 -12.50
N SER A 189 6.14 -16.40 -13.82
CA SER A 189 7.30 -16.90 -14.56
C SER A 189 8.39 -15.84 -14.80
N ALA A 190 8.01 -14.56 -14.78
CA ALA A 190 8.87 -13.43 -15.14
C ALA A 190 9.23 -12.51 -13.96
N SER A 191 8.81 -12.87 -12.74
CA SER A 191 9.07 -12.06 -11.54
C SER A 191 9.02 -12.88 -10.26
N LYS A 192 9.65 -12.34 -9.22
CA LYS A 192 9.44 -12.73 -7.82
C LYS A 192 8.70 -11.60 -7.14
N GLY A 193 7.83 -11.89 -6.19
CA GLY A 193 7.17 -10.81 -5.48
C GLY A 193 6.35 -11.28 -4.30
N ASN A 194 6.07 -10.32 -3.44
CA ASN A 194 5.13 -10.45 -2.33
C ASN A 194 3.84 -9.75 -2.73
N LEU A 195 2.71 -10.43 -2.54
CA LEU A 195 1.38 -9.85 -2.71
C LEU A 195 0.58 -10.03 -1.42
N ILE A 196 -0.05 -8.96 -0.97
CA ILE A 196 -1.01 -9.00 0.14
C ILE A 196 -2.33 -8.39 -0.30
N PHE A 197 -3.41 -8.93 0.25
CA PHE A 197 -4.67 -8.21 0.31
C PHE A 197 -4.72 -7.38 1.59
N ALA A 198 -5.42 -6.25 1.54
CA ALA A 198 -5.69 -5.42 2.70
C ALA A 198 -7.15 -4.94 2.75
N ASP A 199 -7.74 -4.97 3.93
CA ASP A 199 -9.07 -4.41 4.21
C ASP A 199 -9.03 -2.89 4.32
N GLY A 200 -10.02 -2.23 3.73
CA GLY A 200 -10.24 -0.80 3.88
C GLY A 200 -10.68 -0.39 5.28
N SER A 201 -10.60 0.92 5.51
CA SER A 201 -11.04 1.60 6.74
C SER A 201 -12.32 2.39 6.51
#